data_AF-A0A925TPP7-F1
#
_entry.id   AF-A0A925TPP7-F1
#
_cell.length_a   1.000
_cell.length_b   1.000
_cell.length_c   1.000
_cell.angle_alpha   90.00
_cell.angle_beta   90.00
_cell.angle_gamma   90.00
#
_symmetry.space_group_name_H-M   'P 1'
#
loop_
_entity.id
_entity.type
_entity.pdbx_description
1 polymer ?
#
loop_
_entity_poly.entity_id
_entity_poly.type
_entity_poly.pdbx_seq_one_letter_code
_entity_poly.pdbx_strand_id
1 'polypeptide(L)'
;MAKKTVAAAEALTAEEWQDLHTQISELYDITIRYTELISKADNQSWERDRPKFVRKKNQPIDMALSAYQKTLDAFEAERKAAQGDTYKKVKADGFDRVAAIDKYIERLAALTGQAAK
;
A
#
# COMPACT_ATOMS: atom_id res chain seq x y z
N MET A 1 -26.03 -24.18 35.33
CA MET A 1 -26.07 -23.32 34.13
C MET A 1 -24.78 -23.53 33.35
N ALA A 2 -24.81 -24.36 32.31
CA ALA A 2 -23.64 -24.61 31.48
C ALA A 2 -23.47 -23.42 30.52
N LYS A 3 -22.31 -22.76 30.58
CA LYS A 3 -21.91 -21.77 29.58
C LYS A 3 -21.96 -22.46 28.21
N LYS A 4 -22.87 -22.02 27.35
CA LYS A 4 -22.88 -22.31 25.92
C LYS A 4 -21.64 -21.66 25.31
N THR A 5 -20.48 -22.29 25.48
CA THR A 5 -19.36 -22.16 24.55
C THR A 5 -19.72 -23.00 23.35
N VAL A 6 -20.71 -22.56 22.57
CA VAL A 6 -21.02 -23.16 21.29
C VAL A 6 -19.85 -22.81 20.37
N ALA A 7 -18.92 -23.76 20.28
CA ALA A 7 -18.26 -24.14 19.05
C ALA A 7 -17.91 -23.01 18.05
N ALA A 8 -17.18 -21.98 18.48
CA ALA A 8 -16.41 -21.18 17.51
C ALA A 8 -15.42 -22.07 16.73
N ALA A 9 -15.06 -23.23 17.31
CA ALA A 9 -14.22 -24.26 16.70
C ALA A 9 -14.90 -25.08 15.57
N GLU A 10 -16.21 -24.97 15.33
CA GLU A 10 -16.89 -25.71 14.24
C GLU A 10 -17.37 -24.81 13.09
N ALA A 11 -17.12 -23.51 13.16
CA ALA A 11 -17.61 -22.54 12.18
C ALA A 11 -16.76 -22.45 10.90
N LEU A 12 -15.47 -22.69 11.05
CA LEU A 12 -14.48 -22.77 9.96
C LEU A 12 -13.68 -24.06 10.16
N THR A 13 -13.28 -24.72 9.08
CA THR A 13 -12.37 -25.86 9.16
C THR A 13 -11.00 -25.43 9.69
N ALA A 14 -10.17 -26.39 10.12
CA ALA A 14 -8.81 -26.09 10.56
C ALA A 14 -7.99 -25.40 9.45
N GLU A 15 -8.22 -25.79 8.19
CA GLU A 15 -7.60 -25.18 7.02
C GLU A 15 -8.10 -23.75 6.79
N GLU A 16 -9.40 -23.49 6.94
CA GLU A 16 -9.98 -22.15 6.80
C GLU A 16 -9.49 -21.19 7.90
N TRP A 17 -9.30 -21.69 9.13
CA TRP A 17 -8.68 -20.91 10.22
C TRP A 17 -7.23 -20.56 9.91
N GLN A 18 -6.47 -21.53 9.38
CA GLN A 18 -5.09 -21.32 8.98
C GLN A 18 -4.98 -20.31 7.83
N ASP A 19 -5.88 -20.39 6.85
CA ASP A 19 -5.95 -19.40 5.76
C ASP A 19 -6.28 -18.01 6.30
N LEU A 20 -7.34 -17.85 7.12
CA LEU A 20 -7.68 -16.57 7.74
C LEU A 20 -6.50 -15.94 8.49
N HIS A 21 -5.79 -16.74 9.30
CA HIS A 21 -4.60 -16.27 10.02
C HIS A 21 -3.47 -15.84 9.06
N THR A 22 -3.34 -16.53 7.93
CA THR A 22 -2.39 -16.19 6.87
C THR A 22 -2.79 -14.88 6.19
N GLN A 23 -4.06 -14.71 5.82
CA GLN A 23 -4.57 -13.47 5.20
C GLN A 23 -4.35 -12.25 6.12
N ILE A 24 -4.60 -12.39 7.42
CA ILE A 24 -4.39 -11.32 8.42
C ILE A 24 -2.90 -10.97 8.55
N SER A 25 -2.03 -11.99 8.64
CA SER A 25 -0.58 -11.79 8.70
C SER A 25 -0.05 -11.09 7.44
N GLU A 26 -0.49 -11.53 6.26
CA GLU A 26 -0.11 -10.92 5.00
C GLU A 26 -0.61 -9.48 4.86
N LEU A 27 -1.83 -9.18 5.33
CA LEU A 27 -2.35 -7.81 5.35
C LEU A 27 -1.52 -6.90 6.26
N TYR A 28 -1.09 -7.40 7.41
CA TYR A 28 -0.19 -6.68 8.32
C TYR A 28 1.17 -6.40 7.66
N ASP A 29 1.76 -7.39 7.00
CA ASP A 29 3.00 -7.23 6.23
C ASP A 29 2.86 -6.23 5.09
N ILE A 30 1.73 -6.24 4.36
CA ILE A 30 1.42 -5.25 3.32
C ILE A 30 1.36 -3.85 3.93
N THR A 31 0.77 -3.69 5.11
CA THR A 31 0.65 -2.41 5.82
C THR A 31 2.03 -1.89 6.27
N ILE A 32 2.91 -2.77 6.74
CA ILE A 32 4.31 -2.42 7.05
C ILE A 32 5.04 -2.01 5.77
N ARG A 33 4.96 -2.82 4.70
CA ARG A 33 5.58 -2.49 3.40
C ARG A 33 5.05 -1.18 2.84
N TYR A 34 3.77 -0.87 3.02
CA TYR A 34 3.18 0.41 2.65
C TYR A 34 3.84 1.56 3.40
N THR A 35 3.97 1.42 4.72
CA THR A 35 4.62 2.41 5.59
C THR A 35 6.08 2.60 5.20
N GLU A 36 6.81 1.51 4.95
CA GLU A 36 8.18 1.55 4.46
C GLU A 36 8.30 2.14 3.06
N LEU A 37 7.35 1.88 2.16
CA LEU A 37 7.35 2.44 0.80
C LEU A 37 7.07 3.93 0.81
N ILE A 38 6.16 4.42 1.67
CA ILE A 38 6.00 5.85 1.91
C ILE A 38 7.30 6.42 2.49
N SER A 39 7.93 5.73 3.44
CA SER A 39 9.20 6.16 4.03
C SER A 39 10.43 6.01 3.11
N LYS A 40 10.38 5.21 2.04
CA LYS A 40 11.44 5.10 1.01
C LYS A 40 11.19 6.04 -0.16
N ALA A 41 9.93 6.27 -0.50
CA ALA A 41 9.47 7.38 -1.33
C ALA A 41 9.60 8.73 -0.60
N ASP A 42 10.00 8.70 0.68
CA ASP A 42 10.37 9.87 1.44
C ASP A 42 11.39 10.69 0.67
N ASN A 43 11.19 12.00 0.71
CA ASN A 43 11.77 12.97 -0.21
C ASN A 43 13.30 12.90 -0.26
N GLN A 44 13.97 12.35 0.77
CA GLN A 44 15.42 12.39 0.92
C GLN A 44 16.21 11.73 -0.24
N SER A 45 15.71 10.63 -0.81
CA SER A 45 16.38 9.96 -1.94
C SER A 45 16.17 10.73 -3.25
N TRP A 46 14.95 11.19 -3.51
CA TRP A 46 14.61 12.01 -4.68
C TRP A 46 15.25 13.40 -4.63
N GLU A 47 15.44 14.00 -3.44
CA GLU A 47 16.16 15.26 -3.29
C GLU A 47 17.65 15.10 -3.63
N ARG A 48 18.26 13.93 -3.35
CA ARG A 48 19.64 13.63 -3.76
C ARG A 48 19.75 13.52 -5.28
N ASP A 49 18.78 12.88 -5.91
CA ASP A 49 18.79 12.60 -7.35
C ASP A 49 18.17 13.76 -8.18
N ARG A 50 17.74 14.83 -7.50
CA ARG A 50 17.22 16.04 -8.13
C ARG A 50 18.24 16.62 -9.13
N PRO A 51 17.82 16.88 -10.40
CA PRO A 51 18.68 17.51 -11.39
C PRO A 51 19.26 18.81 -10.86
N LYS A 52 20.57 19.02 -11.06
CA LYS A 52 21.24 20.28 -10.70
C LYS A 52 21.24 21.22 -11.90
N PHE A 53 21.11 22.52 -11.61
CA PHE A 53 21.26 23.53 -12.66
C PHE A 53 22.69 23.52 -13.20
N VAL A 54 22.84 23.29 -14.50
CA VAL A 54 24.13 23.34 -15.20
C VAL A 54 24.00 24.27 -16.41
N ARG A 55 24.83 25.32 -16.44
CA ARG A 55 24.91 26.25 -17.57
C ARG A 55 26.24 26.06 -18.29
N LYS A 56 26.22 25.87 -19.61
CA LYS A 56 27.45 25.88 -20.42
C LYS A 56 27.99 27.31 -20.54
N LYS A 57 29.32 27.46 -20.62
CA LYS A 57 30.01 28.77 -20.58
C LYS A 57 29.54 29.75 -21.68
N ASN A 58 29.06 29.24 -22.81
CA ASN A 58 28.60 30.02 -23.97
C ASN A 58 27.07 29.97 -24.17
N GLN A 59 26.31 29.54 -23.16
CA GLN A 59 24.84 29.42 -23.26
C GLN A 59 24.15 30.62 -22.60
N PRO A 60 23.18 31.26 -23.28
CA PRO A 60 22.34 32.29 -22.68
C PRO A 60 21.63 31.77 -21.43
N ILE A 61 21.55 32.60 -20.39
CA ILE A 61 21.00 32.18 -19.09
C ILE A 61 19.54 31.73 -19.19
N ASP A 62 18.73 32.43 -19.98
CA ASP A 62 17.31 32.11 -20.17
C ASP A 62 17.12 30.75 -20.86
N MET A 63 18.00 30.43 -21.82
CA MET A 63 17.99 29.13 -22.49
C MET A 63 18.38 28.00 -21.52
N ALA A 64 19.34 28.24 -20.64
CA ALA A 64 19.74 27.26 -19.62
C ALA A 64 18.65 27.08 -18.55
N LEU A 65 17.97 28.15 -18.15
CA LEU A 65 16.85 28.10 -17.21
C LEU A 65 15.65 27.34 -17.82
N SER A 66 15.31 27.61 -19.08
CA SER A 66 14.23 26.89 -19.77
C SER A 66 14.53 25.40 -19.91
N ALA A 67 15.77 25.04 -20.26
CA ALA A 67 16.19 23.65 -20.33
C ALA A 67 16.15 22.96 -18.96
N TYR A 68 16.61 23.64 -17.92
CA TYR A 68 16.58 23.13 -16.56
C TYR A 68 15.15 22.94 -16.04
N GLN A 69 14.25 23.89 -16.31
CA GLN A 69 12.84 23.78 -15.93
C GLN A 69 12.18 22.56 -16.57
N LYS A 70 12.40 22.31 -17.86
CA LYS A 70 11.88 21.11 -18.53
C LYS A 70 12.38 19.82 -17.89
N THR A 71 13.66 19.79 -17.49
CA THR A 71 14.25 18.63 -16.80
C THR A 71 13.65 18.46 -15.41
N LEU A 72 13.41 19.54 -14.68
CA LEU A 72 12.72 19.51 -13.38
C LEU A 72 11.27 19.01 -13.52
N ASP A 73 10.53 19.51 -14.50
CA ASP A 73 9.14 19.11 -14.73
C ASP A 73 9.05 17.61 -15.07
N ALA A 74 9.96 17.11 -15.90
CA ALA A 74 10.05 15.69 -16.24
C ALA A 74 10.40 14.83 -15.01
N PHE A 75 11.34 15.27 -14.20
CA PHE A 75 11.73 14.61 -12.96
C PHE A 75 10.59 14.57 -11.93
N GLU A 76 9.84 15.66 -11.77
CA GLU A 76 8.69 15.72 -10.88
C GLU A 76 7.53 14.84 -11.37
N ALA A 77 7.30 14.78 -12.68
CA ALA A 77 6.32 13.90 -13.29
C ALA A 77 6.68 12.41 -13.07
N GLU A 78 7.95 12.04 -13.24
CA GLU A 78 8.44 10.69 -12.98
C GLU A 78 8.31 10.33 -11.49
N ARG A 79 8.71 11.24 -10.58
CA ARG A 79 8.53 11.05 -9.13
C ARG A 79 7.07 10.80 -8.77
N LYS A 80 6.16 11.62 -9.32
CA LYS A 80 4.72 11.51 -9.06
C LYS A 80 4.13 10.22 -9.63
N ALA A 81 4.56 9.80 -10.82
CA ALA A 81 4.13 8.54 -11.43
C ALA A 81 4.59 7.34 -10.61
N ALA A 82 5.85 7.31 -10.19
CA ALA A 82 6.42 6.24 -9.37
C ALA A 82 5.70 6.11 -8.02
N GLN A 83 5.40 7.24 -7.35
CA GLN A 83 4.59 7.26 -6.13
C GLN A 83 3.16 6.74 -6.37
N GLY A 84 2.53 7.16 -7.47
CA GLY A 84 1.17 6.75 -7.83
C GLY A 84 1.03 5.26 -8.13
N ASP A 85 1.94 4.67 -8.90
CA ASP A 85 1.86 3.25 -9.29
C ASP A 85 2.19 2.31 -8.13
N THR A 86 3.13 2.72 -7.27
CA THR A 86 3.46 2.00 -6.04
C THR A 86 2.27 2.01 -5.08
N TYR A 87 1.65 3.18 -4.88
CA TYR A 87 0.44 3.32 -4.06
C TYR A 87 -0.72 2.46 -4.59
N LYS A 88 -0.96 2.46 -5.91
CA LYS A 88 -2.04 1.67 -6.52
C LYS A 88 -1.87 0.17 -6.31
N LYS A 89 -0.67 -0.38 -6.48
CA LYS A 89 -0.40 -1.82 -6.31
C LYS A 89 -0.61 -2.24 -4.86
N VAL A 90 -0.04 -1.51 -3.91
CA VAL A 90 -0.18 -1.81 -2.48
C VAL A 90 -1.63 -1.67 -2.01
N LYS A 91 -2.36 -0.68 -2.53
CA LYS A 91 -3.79 -0.54 -2.27
C LYS A 91 -4.58 -1.74 -2.80
N ALA A 92 -4.33 -2.15 -4.05
CA ALA A 92 -5.02 -3.31 -4.64
C ALA A 92 -4.80 -4.58 -3.82
N ASP A 93 -3.54 -4.89 -3.47
CA ASP A 93 -3.19 -6.06 -2.66
C ASP A 93 -3.87 -6.02 -1.28
N GLY A 94 -3.92 -4.85 -0.63
CA GLY A 94 -4.61 -4.68 0.64
C GLY A 94 -6.13 -4.86 0.55
N PHE A 95 -6.77 -4.36 -0.52
CA PHE A 95 -8.21 -4.50 -0.75
C PHE A 95 -8.61 -5.97 -0.96
N ASP A 96 -7.85 -6.72 -1.75
CA ASP A 96 -8.14 -8.14 -2.01
C ASP A 96 -8.04 -8.97 -0.73
N ARG A 97 -7.07 -8.66 0.14
CA ARG A 97 -6.88 -9.33 1.43
C ARG A 97 -7.99 -9.00 2.43
N VAL A 98 -8.42 -7.74 2.53
CA VAL A 98 -9.57 -7.35 3.35
C VAL A 98 -10.85 -8.05 2.88
N ALA A 99 -11.10 -8.10 1.57
CA ALA A 99 -12.26 -8.79 1.02
C ALA A 99 -12.26 -10.31 1.29
N ALA A 100 -11.08 -10.94 1.35
CA ALA A 100 -10.95 -12.35 1.75
C ALA A 100 -11.26 -12.55 3.24
N ILE A 101 -10.75 -11.66 4.10
CA ILE A 101 -11.02 -11.68 5.56
C ILE A 101 -12.50 -11.44 5.85
N ASP A 102 -13.12 -10.46 5.19
CA ASP A 102 -14.53 -10.10 5.38
C ASP A 102 -15.45 -11.29 5.09
N LYS A 103 -15.17 -12.10 4.06
CA LYS A 103 -15.93 -13.33 3.78
C LYS A 103 -15.89 -14.34 4.93
N TYR A 104 -14.74 -14.48 5.59
CA TYR A 104 -14.63 -15.35 6.76
C TYR A 104 -15.35 -14.75 7.97
N ILE A 105 -15.25 -13.44 8.18
CA ILE A 105 -15.96 -12.73 9.26
C ILE A 105 -17.47 -12.83 9.07
N GLU A 106 -17.99 -12.65 7.86
CA GLU A 106 -19.43 -12.78 7.55
C GLU A 106 -19.95 -14.19 7.86
N ARG A 107 -19.20 -15.25 7.52
CA ARG A 107 -19.56 -16.64 7.87
C ARG A 107 -19.56 -16.85 9.39
N LEU A 108 -18.55 -16.34 10.10
CA LEU A 108 -18.48 -16.41 11.56
C LEU A 108 -19.62 -15.63 12.25
N ALA A 109 -19.97 -14.47 11.72
CA ALA A 109 -21.03 -13.59 12.20
C ALA A 109 -22.43 -14.20 12.00
N ALA A 110 -22.68 -14.79 10.82
CA ALA A 110 -23.92 -15.51 10.51
C ALA A 110 -24.17 -16.69 11.46
N LEU A 111 -23.11 -17.40 11.88
CA LEU A 111 -23.19 -18.56 12.77
C LEU A 111 -23.41 -18.18 14.25
N THR A 112 -22.97 -16.98 14.66
CA THR A 112 -23.13 -16.48 16.02
C THR A 112 -24.44 -15.72 16.24
N GLY A 113 -25.28 -15.58 15.20
CA GLY A 113 -26.53 -14.82 15.24
C GLY A 113 -26.31 -13.30 15.32
N GLN A 114 -25.07 -12.84 15.19
CA GLN A 114 -24.72 -11.44 15.05
C GLN A 114 -24.70 -11.13 13.55
N ALA A 115 -25.87 -10.85 12.96
CA ALA A 115 -25.89 -10.28 11.62
C ALA A 115 -25.08 -8.97 11.64
N ALA A 116 -23.97 -8.94 10.90
CA ALA A 116 -23.17 -7.74 10.72
C ALA A 116 -24.10 -6.62 10.20
N LYS A 117 -24.25 -5.57 11.00
CA LYS A 117 -25.01 -4.37 10.65
C LYS A 117 -24.13 -3.40 9.88
#